data_AF-A0A947HMA7-F1
#
_entry.id   AF-A0A947HMA7-F1
#
_cell.length_a   1.000
_cell.length_b   1.000
_cell.length_c   1.000
_cell.angle_alpha   90.00
_cell.angle_beta   90.00
_cell.angle_gamma   90.00
#
_symmetry.space_group_name_H-M   'P 1'
#
loop_
_entity.id
_entity.type
_entity.pdbx_description
1 polymer ?
#
loop_
_entity_poly.entity_id
_entity_poly.type
_entity_poly.pdbx_seq_one_letter_code
_entity_poly.pdbx_strand_id
1 'polypeptide(L)'
;GTSWSKIETFRTDSWVQQLTGLRLADWGVPSADSLVAATQELRGTNAPAGTPKTIIASGGIRTGLEVAKAVALGADLVASALPFLKAASEGGFDAVVLTIRQFIDELRTICFVTGSKNLSELRHALVSRKETL
;
A
#
# COMPACT_ATOMS: atom_id res chain seq x y z
N GLY A 1 -6.76 -4.43 -2.55
CA GLY A 1 -6.82 -4.17 -1.10
C GLY A 1 -8.24 -4.37 -0.60
N THR A 2 -8.65 -3.69 0.47
CA THR A 2 -10.08 -3.59 0.82
C THR A 2 -10.81 -2.87 -0.32
N SER A 3 -11.96 -3.39 -0.75
CA SER A 3 -12.78 -2.80 -1.82
C SER A 3 -14.14 -2.41 -1.26
N TRP A 4 -14.47 -1.11 -1.34
CA TRP A 4 -15.75 -0.60 -0.86
C TRP A 4 -16.92 -1.05 -1.74
N SER A 5 -16.73 -1.19 -3.06
CA SER A 5 -17.77 -1.76 -3.92
C SER A 5 -18.14 -3.19 -3.50
N LYS A 6 -17.14 -4.01 -3.12
CA LYS A 6 -17.37 -5.33 -2.51
C LYS A 6 -18.09 -5.23 -1.16
N ILE A 7 -17.64 -4.34 -0.26
CA ILE A 7 -18.29 -4.16 1.06
C ILE A 7 -19.76 -3.78 0.90
N GLU A 8 -20.06 -2.77 0.08
CA GLU A 8 -21.43 -2.28 -0.11
C GLU A 8 -22.34 -3.32 -0.77
N THR A 9 -21.78 -4.23 -1.58
CA THR A 9 -22.50 -5.40 -2.09
C THR A 9 -23.04 -6.27 -0.95
N PHE A 10 -22.24 -6.49 0.10
CA PHE A 10 -22.66 -7.30 1.25
C PHE A 10 -23.53 -6.56 2.27
N ARG A 11 -23.64 -5.23 2.16
CA ARG A 11 -24.46 -4.41 3.08
C ARG A 11 -25.89 -4.17 2.59
N THR A 12 -26.17 -4.42 1.32
CA THR A 12 -27.47 -4.13 0.70
C THR A 12 -28.30 -5.38 0.48
N ASP A 13 -29.62 -5.26 0.69
CA ASP A 13 -30.61 -6.30 0.36
C ASP A 13 -31.12 -6.18 -1.09
N SER A 14 -30.75 -5.12 -1.82
CA SER A 14 -31.20 -4.90 -3.20
C SER A 14 -30.40 -5.73 -4.20
N TRP A 15 -31.08 -6.65 -4.89
CA TRP A 15 -30.49 -7.46 -5.96
C TRP A 15 -29.76 -6.63 -7.03
N VAL A 16 -30.34 -5.50 -7.44
CA VAL A 16 -29.73 -4.61 -8.46
C VAL A 16 -28.43 -4.01 -7.94
N GLN A 17 -28.41 -3.57 -6.68
CA GLN A 17 -27.20 -3.00 -6.07
C GLN A 17 -26.13 -4.07 -5.83
N GLN A 18 -26.52 -5.28 -5.45
CA GLN A 18 -25.59 -6.41 -5.32
C GLN A 18 -24.90 -6.73 -6.65
N LEU A 19 -25.68 -6.90 -7.73
CA LEU A 19 -25.12 -7.14 -9.07
C LEU A 19 -24.22 -6.00 -9.54
N THR A 20 -24.59 -4.76 -9.23
CA THR A 20 -23.79 -3.58 -9.57
C THR A 20 -22.45 -3.61 -8.85
N GLY A 21 -22.45 -3.84 -7.53
CA GLY A 21 -21.23 -3.87 -6.74
C GLY A 21 -20.31 -5.04 -7.09
N LEU A 22 -20.86 -6.21 -7.45
CA LEU A 22 -20.08 -7.35 -7.98
C LEU A 22 -19.40 -7.03 -9.31
N ARG A 23 -20.05 -6.30 -10.22
CA ARG A 23 -19.44 -5.88 -11.49
C ARG A 23 -18.36 -4.82 -11.31
N LEU A 24 -18.51 -3.96 -10.29
CA LEU A 24 -17.55 -2.91 -9.95
C LEU A 24 -16.55 -3.34 -8.87
N ALA A 25 -16.49 -4.64 -8.56
CA ALA A 25 -15.76 -5.18 -7.44
C ALA A 25 -14.25 -4.90 -7.52
N ASP A 26 -13.71 -4.88 -8.74
CA ASP A 26 -12.31 -4.61 -9.07
C ASP A 26 -12.11 -3.26 -9.78
N TRP A 27 -13.12 -2.38 -9.72
CA TRP A 27 -12.99 -1.01 -10.22
C TRP A 27 -11.96 -0.22 -9.39
N GLY A 28 -11.06 0.48 -10.08
CA GLY A 28 -10.06 1.37 -9.49
C GLY A 28 -8.68 1.21 -10.13
N VAL A 29 -7.72 1.98 -9.62
CA VAL A 29 -6.32 1.89 -10.04
C VAL A 29 -5.56 1.02 -9.03
N PRO A 30 -4.80 0.01 -9.49
CA PRO A 30 -3.92 -0.75 -8.60
C PRO A 30 -2.94 0.16 -7.85
N SER A 31 -2.70 -0.11 -6.56
CA SER A 31 -1.96 0.81 -5.68
C SER A 31 -0.55 1.14 -6.18
N ALA A 32 0.12 0.17 -6.81
CA ALA A 32 1.44 0.40 -7.40
C ALA A 32 1.40 1.37 -8.58
N ASP A 33 0.43 1.20 -9.49
CA ASP A 33 0.28 2.06 -10.66
C ASP A 33 -0.16 3.48 -10.24
N SER A 34 -1.06 3.59 -9.26
CA SER A 34 -1.48 4.87 -8.69
C SER A 34 -0.31 5.62 -8.03
N LEU A 35 0.56 4.90 -7.31
CA LEU A 35 1.74 5.48 -6.67
C LEU A 35 2.75 5.99 -7.70
N VAL A 36 3.01 5.22 -8.76
CA VAL A 36 3.93 5.64 -9.83
C VAL A 36 3.40 6.89 -10.53
N ALA A 37 2.12 6.91 -10.88
CA ALA A 37 1.49 8.06 -11.53
C ALA A 37 1.55 9.31 -10.63
N ALA A 38 1.20 9.18 -9.35
CA ALA A 38 1.27 10.29 -8.40
C ALA A 38 2.71 10.80 -8.20
N THR A 39 3.69 9.89 -8.17
CA THR A 39 5.11 10.23 -8.04
C THR A 39 5.58 11.00 -9.26
N GLN A 40 5.25 10.56 -10.47
CA GLN A 40 5.60 11.24 -11.71
C GLN A 40 5.00 12.66 -11.78
N GLU A 41 3.73 12.81 -11.39
CA GLU A 41 3.06 14.11 -11.40
C GLU A 41 3.65 15.07 -10.36
N LEU A 42 3.81 14.64 -9.10
CA LEU A 42 4.21 15.50 -7.99
C LEU A 42 5.73 15.75 -7.90
N ARG A 43 6.54 14.85 -8.48
CA ARG A 43 8.00 15.01 -8.56
C ARG A 43 8.47 15.56 -9.91
N GLY A 44 7.61 15.54 -10.93
CA GLY A 44 7.87 16.13 -12.24
C GLY A 44 7.81 17.67 -12.23
N THR A 45 7.87 18.24 -13.43
CA THR A 45 7.86 19.70 -13.66
C THR A 45 6.45 20.30 -13.72
N ASN A 46 5.41 19.47 -13.74
CA ASN A 46 4.03 19.88 -14.02
C ASN A 46 3.25 20.30 -12.78
N ALA A 47 3.71 19.92 -11.58
CA ALA A 47 3.02 20.26 -10.34
C ALA A 47 3.02 21.78 -10.10
N PRO A 48 1.86 22.41 -9.85
CA PRO A 48 1.78 23.83 -9.54
C PRO A 48 2.67 24.22 -8.35
N ALA A 49 3.23 25.43 -8.39
CA ALA A 49 4.02 25.96 -7.29
C ALA A 49 3.21 25.94 -5.98
N GLY A 50 3.82 25.44 -4.89
CA GLY A 50 3.16 25.31 -3.59
C GLY A 50 2.34 24.03 -3.40
N THR A 51 2.26 23.14 -4.40
CA THR A 51 1.59 21.83 -4.23
C THR A 51 2.31 20.99 -3.16
N PRO A 52 1.59 20.48 -2.14
CA PRO A 52 2.16 19.55 -1.17
C PRO A 52 2.69 18.30 -1.87
N LYS A 53 3.93 17.93 -1.53
CA LYS A 53 4.66 16.84 -2.20
C LYS A 53 4.63 15.52 -1.43
N THR A 54 4.04 15.46 -0.25
CA THR A 54 4.01 14.22 0.54
C THR A 54 3.11 13.16 -0.11
N ILE A 55 3.68 11.99 -0.41
CA ILE A 55 2.95 10.86 -1.00
C ILE A 55 2.78 9.76 0.04
N ILE A 56 1.53 9.40 0.33
CA ILE A 56 1.19 8.31 1.24
C ILE A 56 0.65 7.14 0.42
N ALA A 57 1.40 6.03 0.37
CA ALA A 57 0.95 4.81 -0.28
C ALA A 57 0.08 3.99 0.69
N SER A 58 -1.09 3.55 0.24
CA SER A 58 -1.97 2.69 1.02
C SER A 58 -2.76 1.76 0.11
N GLY A 59 -3.68 0.99 0.70
CA GLY A 59 -4.54 0.09 -0.06
C GLY A 59 -3.83 -1.21 -0.40
N GLY A 60 -4.10 -2.25 0.36
CA GLY A 60 -3.59 -3.59 0.06
C GLY A 60 -2.21 -3.93 0.61
N ILE A 61 -1.56 -3.07 1.39
CA ILE A 61 -0.29 -3.38 2.08
C ILE A 61 -0.52 -4.44 3.17
N ARG A 62 0.29 -5.49 3.22
CA ARG A 62 0.17 -6.69 4.07
C ARG A 62 1.47 -7.08 4.75
N THR A 63 2.61 -6.61 4.25
CA THR A 63 3.95 -6.99 4.73
C THR A 63 4.90 -5.80 4.70
N GLY A 64 6.01 -5.90 5.44
CA GLY A 64 7.14 -4.97 5.34
C GLY A 64 7.82 -4.99 3.97
N LEU A 65 7.72 -6.10 3.22
CA LEU A 65 8.15 -6.17 1.82
C LEU A 65 7.36 -5.23 0.90
N GLU A 66 6.05 -5.17 1.08
CA GLU A 66 5.22 -4.24 0.30
C GLU A 66 5.45 -2.80 0.71
N VAL A 67 5.74 -2.54 2.00
CA VAL A 67 6.20 -1.23 2.47
C VAL A 67 7.49 -0.81 1.75
N ALA A 68 8.50 -1.69 1.71
CA ALA A 68 9.77 -1.42 1.03
C ALA A 68 9.57 -1.11 -0.47
N LYS A 69 8.73 -1.89 -1.16
CA LYS A 69 8.38 -1.65 -2.57
C LYS A 69 7.71 -0.29 -2.76
N ALA A 70 6.78 0.09 -1.89
CA ALA A 70 6.12 1.39 -1.97
C ALA A 70 7.12 2.55 -1.74
N VAL A 71 8.03 2.43 -0.77
CA VAL A 71 9.09 3.43 -0.55
C VAL A 71 9.98 3.57 -1.78
N ALA A 72 10.41 2.45 -2.38
CA ALA A 72 11.21 2.43 -3.60
C ALA A 72 10.47 3.02 -4.82
N LEU A 73 9.14 2.91 -4.87
CA LEU A 73 8.31 3.50 -5.92
C LEU A 73 8.01 5.00 -5.69
N GLY A 74 8.50 5.61 -4.61
CA GLY A 74 8.41 7.05 -4.36
C GLY A 74 7.51 7.47 -3.21
N ALA A 75 6.98 6.53 -2.42
CA ALA A 75 6.20 6.88 -1.24
C ALA A 75 7.07 7.53 -0.15
N ASP A 76 6.51 8.53 0.54
CA ASP A 76 7.10 9.13 1.74
C ASP A 76 6.61 8.41 3.01
N LEU A 77 5.36 7.95 2.98
CA LEU A 77 4.75 7.17 4.06
C LEU A 77 3.97 5.98 3.47
N VAL A 78 3.85 4.90 4.24
CA VAL A 78 3.05 3.74 3.86
C VAL A 78 2.07 3.40 4.97
N ALA A 79 0.81 3.20 4.61
CA ALA A 79 -0.27 2.88 5.53
C ALA A 79 -0.87 1.50 5.26
N SER A 80 -1.21 0.79 6.33
CA SER A 80 -1.94 -0.47 6.28
C SER A 80 -3.04 -0.50 7.34
N ALA A 81 -4.13 -1.23 7.06
CA ALA A 81 -5.29 -1.33 7.93
C ALA A 81 -5.62 -2.79 8.26
N LEU A 82 -5.93 -3.61 7.24
CA LEU A 82 -6.42 -4.98 7.42
C LEU A 82 -5.53 -5.88 8.30
N PRO A 83 -4.19 -5.92 8.17
CA PRO A 83 -3.34 -6.74 9.03
C PRO A 83 -3.46 -6.37 10.51
N PHE A 84 -3.46 -5.07 10.83
CA PHE A 84 -3.57 -4.59 12.20
C PHE A 84 -4.99 -4.77 12.76
N LEU A 85 -6.03 -4.59 11.93
CA LEU A 85 -7.40 -4.85 12.32
C LEU A 85 -7.61 -6.33 12.66
N LYS A 86 -7.09 -7.24 11.82
CA LYS A 86 -7.14 -8.69 12.09
C LYS A 86 -6.41 -9.05 13.36
N ALA A 87 -5.19 -8.58 13.53
CA ALA A 87 -4.41 -8.82 14.74
C ALA A 87 -5.15 -8.33 16.00
N ALA A 88 -5.73 -7.14 15.95
CA ALA A 88 -6.52 -6.59 17.06
C ALA A 88 -7.77 -7.43 17.35
N SER A 89 -8.48 -7.87 16.31
CA SER A 89 -9.72 -8.64 16.45
C SER A 89 -9.50 -10.07 16.95
N GLU A 90 -8.40 -10.71 16.57
CA GLU A 90 -8.15 -12.14 16.83
C GLU A 90 -7.24 -12.37 18.05
N GLY A 91 -6.30 -11.46 18.32
CA GLY A 91 -5.30 -11.62 19.37
C GLY A 91 -5.04 -10.38 20.22
N GLY A 92 -5.86 -9.33 20.07
CA GLY A 92 -5.78 -8.13 20.91
C GLY A 92 -4.48 -7.34 20.77
N PHE A 93 -4.12 -6.62 21.83
CA PHE A 93 -2.98 -5.71 21.86
C PHE A 93 -1.65 -6.39 21.51
N ASP A 94 -1.36 -7.53 22.12
CA ASP A 94 -0.07 -8.22 21.93
C ASP A 94 0.12 -8.70 20.49
N ALA A 95 -0.94 -9.20 19.85
CA ALA A 95 -0.90 -9.58 18.44
C ALA A 95 -0.64 -8.38 17.51
N VAL A 96 -1.20 -7.21 17.82
CA VAL A 96 -0.90 -5.97 17.07
C VAL A 96 0.57 -5.60 17.22
N VAL A 97 1.12 -5.65 18.43
CA VAL A 97 2.54 -5.37 18.68
C VAL A 97 3.44 -6.33 17.91
N LEU A 98 3.14 -7.63 17.91
CA LEU A 98 3.89 -8.62 17.13
C LEU A 98 3.82 -8.36 15.63
N THR A 99 2.63 -8.00 15.11
CA THR A 99 2.44 -7.66 13.69
C THR A 99 3.27 -6.43 13.30
N ILE A 100 3.29 -5.39 14.14
CA ILE A 100 4.13 -4.19 13.91
C ILE A 100 5.61 -4.58 13.90
N ARG A 101 6.05 -5.41 14.85
CA ARG A 101 7.45 -5.88 14.91
C ARG A 101 7.83 -6.67 13.66
N GLN A 102 6.95 -7.54 13.16
CA GLN A 102 7.18 -8.28 11.92
C GLN A 102 7.39 -7.35 10.73
N PHE A 103 6.53 -6.34 10.55
CA PHE A 103 6.69 -5.35 9.47
C PHE A 103 8.03 -4.61 9.55
N ILE A 104 8.44 -4.22 10.76
CA ILE A 104 9.71 -3.52 11.00
C ILE A 104 10.89 -4.44 10.70
N ASP A 105 10.84 -5.70 11.12
CA ASP A 105 11.92 -6.66 10.92
C ASP A 105 12.12 -7.01 9.45
N GLU A 106 11.03 -7.24 8.72
CA GLU A 106 11.04 -7.42 7.26
C GLU A 106 11.66 -6.20 6.56
N LEU A 107 11.24 -4.98 6.94
CA LEU A 107 11.78 -3.75 6.34
C LEU A 107 13.27 -3.55 6.62
N ARG A 108 13.73 -3.84 7.85
CA ARG A 108 15.15 -3.80 8.22
C ARG A 108 15.96 -4.83 7.43
N THR A 109 15.43 -6.05 7.30
CA THR A 109 16.04 -7.12 6.52
C THR A 109 16.18 -6.72 5.06
N ILE A 110 15.16 -6.09 4.48
CA ILE A 110 15.19 -5.62 3.09
C ILE A 110 16.26 -4.54 2.93
N CYS A 111 16.27 -3.52 3.79
CA CYS A 111 17.32 -2.50 3.81
C CYS A 111 18.72 -3.14 3.85
N PHE A 112 18.93 -4.17 4.68
CA PHE A 112 20.19 -4.89 4.75
C PHE A 112 20.56 -5.56 3.42
N VAL A 113 19.66 -6.35 2.82
CA VAL A 113 19.96 -7.10 1.58
C VAL A 113 20.03 -6.21 0.34
N THR A 114 19.45 -5.01 0.36
CA THR A 114 19.60 -4.00 -0.70
C THR A 114 20.75 -3.03 -0.47
N GLY A 115 21.51 -3.20 0.62
CA GLY A 115 22.62 -2.31 0.98
C GLY A 115 22.19 -0.87 1.31
N SER A 116 20.94 -0.68 1.73
CA SER A 116 20.34 0.61 2.05
C SER A 116 20.39 0.86 3.56
N LYS A 117 21.07 1.93 4.01
CA LYS A 117 21.20 2.23 5.45
C LYS A 117 19.93 2.79 6.08
N ASN A 118 19.03 3.33 5.26
CA ASN A 118 17.81 3.99 5.67
C ASN A 118 16.79 4.02 4.51
N LEU A 119 15.58 4.51 4.78
CA LEU A 119 14.50 4.57 3.78
C LEU A 119 14.77 5.55 2.62
N SER A 120 15.57 6.59 2.85
CA SER A 120 15.97 7.51 1.79
C SER A 120 16.88 6.81 0.78
N GLU A 121 17.82 5.97 1.24
CA GLU A 121 18.65 5.16 0.35
C GLU A 121 17.84 4.03 -0.31
N LEU A 122 16.92 3.40 0.43
CA LEU A 122 16.03 2.36 -0.12
C LEU A 122 15.18 2.88 -1.28
N ARG A 123 14.79 4.16 -1.25
CA ARG A 123 14.06 4.82 -2.34
C ARG A 123 14.80 4.75 -3.68
N HIS A 124 16.13 4.67 -3.65
CA HIS A 124 16.98 4.60 -4.83
C HIS A 124 17.44 3.17 -5.16
N ALA A 125 16.99 2.17 -4.40
CA ALA A 125 17.27 0.77 -4.72
C ALA A 125 16.56 0.37 -6.01
N LEU A 126 17.22 -0.44 -6.85
CA LEU A 126 16.65 -0.93 -8.10
C LEU A 126 15.48 -1.87 -7.82
N VAL A 127 14.26 -1.41 -8.07
CA VAL A 127 13.05 -2.24 -8.08
C VAL A 127 12.63 -2.46 -9.53
N SER A 128 12.68 -3.71 -9.98
CA SER A 128 12.13 -4.12 -11.28
C SER A 128 10.75 -4.75 -11.10
N ARG A 129 9.85 -4.47 -12.04
CA ARG A 129 8.61 -5.26 -12.16
C ARG A 129 9.04 -6.65 -12.63
N LYS A 130 8.64 -7.69 -11.91
CA LYS A 130 8.86 -9.05 -12.39
C LYS A 130 8.01 -9.21 -13.65
N GLU A 131 8.65 -9.44 -14.81
CA GLU A 131 7.92 -9.78 -16.03
C GLU A 131 7.21 -11.11 -15.78
N THR A 132 5.90 -11.15 -16.03
CA THR A 132 5.12 -12.37 -15.97
C THR A 132 5.41 -13.15 -17.25
N LEU A 133 6.04 -14.34 -17.11
CA LEU A 133 6.17 -15.32 -18.20
C LEU A 133 4.79 -15.87 -18.58
#